data_AF-A0A7V6CEN8-F1
#
_entry.id   AF-A0A7V6CEN8-F1
#
_cell.length_a   1.000
_cell.length_b   1.000
_cell.length_c   1.000
_cell.angle_alpha   90.00
_cell.angle_beta   90.00
_cell.angle_gamma   90.00
#
_symmetry.space_group_name_H-M   'P 1'
#
loop_
_entity.id
_entity.type
_entity.pdbx_description
1 polymer ?
#
loop_
_entity_poly.entity_id
_entity_poly.type
_entity_poly.pdbx_seq_one_letter_code
_entity_poly.pdbx_strand_id
1 'polypeptide(L)'
;MYLLITPNRLTLLRIFLLPFPCLLLLSESYSGKIGALIAGFLLGITDYLDGILARKYKKVTSIGAILDPIADKIFVSSVYLVLVYLNYFSFLPVFLIILREILVSFLRSWFPDKIKVSKIAKLKTLFQMSFAGFAVILYIHFPSLKYLINLFLWIIAIFSYISAIPYFHKVWYKIKEFRKNLKNFFISLLSLIYPLGLLLTFPLAKNLFWINVVSLSFFFFKRGLVKSSPKWAYEKTWLSLFMVSMLILEYMYFKSLFFSLWLILIISFFKDGLKSLRFMWRVLRLQ
;
A
#
# COMPACT_ATOMS: atom_id res chain seq x y z
N MET A 1 31.39 -13.44 -13.91
CA MET A 1 30.82 -12.09 -14.13
C MET A 1 29.87 -11.77 -12.98
N TYR A 2 30.37 -11.08 -11.95
CA TYR A 2 29.54 -10.67 -10.81
C TYR A 2 28.56 -9.59 -11.29
N LEU A 3 27.27 -9.91 -11.38
CA LEU A 3 26.23 -8.89 -11.52
C LEU A 3 26.31 -7.98 -10.28
N LEU A 4 26.80 -6.75 -10.46
CA LEU A 4 26.90 -5.72 -9.42
C LEU A 4 25.54 -5.37 -8.77
N ILE A 5 24.44 -5.76 -9.43
CA ILE A 5 23.07 -5.54 -8.98
C ILE A 5 22.43 -6.88 -8.64
N THR A 6 22.19 -7.11 -7.35
CA THR A 6 21.39 -8.24 -6.88
C THR A 6 19.89 -7.90 -6.99
N PRO A 7 19.00 -8.90 -7.22
CA PRO A 7 17.55 -8.67 -7.25
C PRO A 7 17.02 -7.92 -6.01
N ASN A 8 17.67 -8.09 -4.87
CA ASN A 8 17.33 -7.38 -3.63
C ASN A 8 17.64 -5.88 -3.69
N ARG A 9 18.77 -5.50 -4.29
CA ARG A 9 19.11 -4.07 -4.43
C ARG A 9 18.16 -3.38 -5.41
N LEU A 10 17.73 -4.08 -6.45
CA LEU A 10 16.83 -3.56 -7.46
C LEU A 10 15.40 -3.39 -6.91
N THR A 11 14.91 -4.35 -6.13
CA THR A 11 13.63 -4.22 -5.39
C THR A 11 13.66 -3.10 -4.33
N LEU A 12 14.77 -2.88 -3.64
CA LEU A 12 14.95 -1.75 -2.72
C LEU A 12 14.96 -0.40 -3.44
N LEU A 13 15.70 -0.31 -4.54
CA LEU A 13 15.76 0.87 -5.38
C LEU A 13 14.38 1.18 -5.94
N ARG A 14 13.61 0.17 -6.36
CA ARG A 14 12.21 0.33 -6.78
C ARG A 14 11.38 0.97 -5.67
N ILE A 15 11.41 0.43 -4.45
CA ILE A 15 10.67 0.98 -3.29
C ILE A 15 11.01 2.46 -3.08
N PHE A 16 12.29 2.81 -3.18
CA PHE A 16 12.75 4.19 -3.05
C PHE A 16 12.24 5.10 -4.18
N LEU A 17 12.14 4.58 -5.41
CA LEU A 17 11.67 5.31 -6.59
C LEU A 17 10.14 5.32 -6.75
N LEU A 18 9.37 4.50 -6.02
CA LEU A 18 7.90 4.48 -6.11
C LEU A 18 7.22 5.84 -5.92
N PRO A 19 7.71 6.77 -5.07
CA PRO A 19 7.12 8.11 -4.95
C PRO A 19 7.33 8.98 -6.20
N PHE A 20 8.30 8.68 -7.05
CA PHE A 20 8.70 9.55 -8.16
C PHE A 20 7.60 9.74 -9.22
N PRO A 21 6.92 8.69 -9.74
CA PRO A 21 5.76 8.87 -10.61
C PRO A 21 4.64 9.70 -9.97
N CYS A 22 4.44 9.59 -8.66
CA CYS A 22 3.43 10.37 -7.94
C CYS A 22 3.79 11.87 -7.93
N LEU A 23 5.06 12.21 -7.67
CA LEU A 23 5.53 13.59 -7.71
C LEU A 23 5.38 14.22 -9.11
N LEU A 24 5.69 13.45 -10.15
CA LEU A 24 5.52 13.90 -11.53
C LEU A 24 4.04 14.16 -11.89
N LEU A 25 3.12 13.29 -11.45
CA LEU A 25 1.68 13.50 -11.62
C LEU A 25 1.20 14.79 -10.93
N LEU A 26 1.73 15.09 -9.75
CA LEU A 26 1.38 16.28 -8.96
C LEU A 26 1.90 17.59 -9.56
N SER A 27 2.82 17.54 -10.53
CA SER A 27 3.20 18.75 -11.27
C SER A 27 2.09 19.27 -12.18
N GLU A 28 1.07 18.44 -12.45
CA GLU A 28 -0.07 18.70 -13.34
C GLU A 28 0.27 19.07 -14.80
N SER A 29 1.55 19.24 -15.12
CA SER A 29 2.07 19.50 -16.45
C SER A 29 1.90 18.30 -17.39
N TYR A 30 1.73 18.57 -18.68
CA TYR A 30 1.65 17.51 -19.71
C TYR A 30 2.93 16.65 -19.72
N SER A 31 4.10 17.29 -19.66
CA SER A 31 5.40 16.62 -19.56
C SER A 31 5.53 15.79 -18.28
N GLY A 32 5.05 16.30 -17.14
CA GLY A 32 5.02 15.55 -15.88
C GLY A 32 4.13 14.31 -15.95
N LYS A 33 2.94 14.41 -16.56
CA LYS A 33 2.05 13.26 -16.73
C LYS A 33 2.66 12.18 -17.64
N ILE A 34 3.31 12.57 -18.74
CA ILE A 34 4.06 11.64 -19.59
C ILE A 34 5.24 11.03 -18.84
N GLY A 35 6.01 11.85 -18.13
CA GLY A 35 7.12 11.40 -17.31
C GLY A 35 6.68 10.38 -16.25
N ALA A 36 5.52 10.59 -15.62
CA ALA A 36 4.96 9.66 -14.66
C ALA A 36 4.57 8.31 -15.29
N LEU A 37 4.01 8.32 -16.50
CA LEU A 37 3.70 7.10 -17.24
C LEU A 37 4.96 6.32 -17.59
N ILE A 38 5.99 7.00 -18.11
CA ILE A 38 7.28 6.40 -18.44
C ILE A 38 7.94 5.83 -17.17
N ALA A 39 8.02 6.62 -16.10
CA ALA A 39 8.60 6.19 -14.84
C ALA A 39 7.85 5.00 -14.24
N GLY A 40 6.50 5.04 -14.21
CA GLY A 40 5.67 3.94 -13.73
C GLY A 40 5.84 2.66 -14.56
N PHE A 41 5.93 2.80 -15.88
CA PHE A 41 6.18 1.67 -16.79
C PHE A 41 7.56 1.06 -16.58
N LEU A 42 8.60 1.88 -16.47
CA LEU A 42 9.96 1.42 -16.18
C LEU A 42 10.02 0.68 -14.83
N LEU A 43 9.36 1.21 -13.79
CA LEU A 43 9.27 0.55 -12.48
C LEU A 43 8.56 -0.81 -12.56
N GLY A 44 7.51 -0.92 -13.38
CA GLY A 44 6.82 -2.19 -13.64
C GLY A 44 7.69 -3.21 -14.39
N ILE A 45 8.44 -2.76 -15.40
CA ILE A 45 9.38 -3.60 -16.13
C ILE A 45 10.49 -4.10 -15.20
N THR A 46 11.04 -3.24 -14.34
CA THR A 46 12.10 -3.65 -13.41
C THR A 46 11.66 -4.79 -12.47
N ASP A 47 10.41 -4.77 -11.98
CA ASP A 47 9.87 -5.87 -11.17
C ASP A 47 9.79 -7.19 -11.95
N TYR A 48 9.33 -7.12 -13.19
CA TYR A 48 9.23 -8.29 -14.05
C TYR A 48 10.61 -8.89 -14.35
N LEU A 49 11.59 -8.04 -14.64
CA LEU A 49 12.98 -8.44 -14.90
C LEU A 49 13.63 -9.04 -13.66
N ASP A 50 13.44 -8.46 -12.47
CA ASP A 50 13.92 -9.00 -11.20
C ASP A 50 13.38 -10.42 -10.96
N GLY A 51 12.08 -10.61 -11.20
CA GLY A 51 11.43 -11.91 -11.08
C GLY A 51 11.98 -12.95 -12.05
N ILE A 52 12.34 -12.57 -13.27
CA ILE A 52 12.97 -13.46 -14.25
C ILE A 52 14.39 -13.80 -13.81
N LEU A 53 15.20 -12.80 -13.46
CA LEU A 53 16.59 -12.99 -13.04
C LEU A 53 16.68 -13.87 -11.79
N ALA A 54 15.83 -13.63 -10.80
CA ALA A 54 15.78 -14.45 -9.59
C ALA A 54 15.46 -15.93 -9.88
N ARG A 55 14.51 -16.21 -10.81
CA ARG A 55 14.17 -17.58 -11.24
C ARG A 55 15.27 -18.22 -12.07
N LYS A 56 15.83 -17.49 -13.04
CA LYS A 56 16.86 -17.98 -13.96
C LYS A 56 18.15 -18.34 -13.22
N TYR A 57 18.53 -17.55 -12.22
CA TYR A 57 19.74 -17.80 -11.42
C TYR A 57 19.49 -18.58 -10.13
N LYS A 58 18.26 -19.06 -9.87
CA LYS A 58 17.85 -19.71 -8.61
C LYS A 58 18.18 -18.89 -7.35
N LYS A 59 18.32 -17.56 -7.49
CA LYS A 59 18.64 -16.61 -6.40
C LYS A 59 17.37 -15.97 -5.85
N VAL A 60 16.38 -16.80 -5.51
CA VAL A 60 15.17 -16.31 -4.82
C VAL A 60 15.52 -16.09 -3.36
N THR A 61 15.60 -14.83 -2.94
CA THR A 61 15.89 -14.50 -1.53
C THR A 61 14.59 -14.36 -0.73
N SER A 62 14.67 -14.65 0.57
CA SER A 62 13.56 -14.43 1.50
C SER A 62 13.15 -12.95 1.59
N ILE A 63 14.10 -12.02 1.43
CA ILE A 63 13.88 -10.57 1.48
C ILE A 63 13.03 -10.11 0.29
N GLY A 64 13.42 -10.46 -0.94
CA GLY A 64 12.68 -10.05 -2.14
C GLY A 64 11.22 -10.53 -2.09
N ALA A 65 11.01 -11.78 -1.69
CA ALA A 65 9.67 -12.36 -1.52
C ALA A 65 8.79 -11.64 -0.48
N ILE A 66 9.39 -10.92 0.47
CA ILE A 66 8.69 -10.07 1.44
C ILE A 66 8.49 -8.66 0.90
N LEU A 67 9.50 -8.09 0.24
CA LEU A 67 9.49 -6.72 -0.25
C LEU A 67 8.58 -6.51 -1.47
N ASP A 68 8.45 -7.47 -2.39
CA ASP A 68 7.65 -7.28 -3.61
C ASP A 68 6.17 -7.01 -3.30
N PRO A 69 5.46 -7.80 -2.45
CA PRO A 69 4.07 -7.52 -2.12
C PRO A 69 3.87 -6.26 -1.28
N ILE A 70 4.94 -5.68 -0.72
CA ILE A 70 4.92 -4.42 0.03
C ILE A 70 5.00 -3.27 -0.95
N ALA A 71 5.99 -3.32 -1.85
CA ALA A 71 6.19 -2.34 -2.90
C ALA A 71 4.92 -2.15 -3.73
N ASP A 72 4.28 -3.25 -4.13
CA ASP A 72 3.04 -3.23 -4.92
C ASP A 72 1.91 -2.46 -4.21
N LYS A 73 1.71 -2.70 -2.91
CA LYS A 73 0.64 -2.05 -2.15
C LYS A 73 0.91 -0.56 -1.95
N ILE A 74 2.16 -0.21 -1.64
CA ILE A 74 2.58 1.18 -1.50
C ILE A 74 2.37 1.91 -2.82
N PHE A 75 2.78 1.32 -3.94
CA PHE A 75 2.62 1.92 -5.25
C PHE A 75 1.16 2.13 -5.63
N VAL A 76 0.35 1.07 -5.60
CA VAL A 76 -1.06 1.14 -6.01
C VAL A 76 -1.83 2.12 -5.12
N SER A 77 -1.64 2.07 -3.78
CA SER A 77 -2.32 2.99 -2.88
C SER A 77 -1.90 4.44 -3.09
N SER A 78 -0.59 4.71 -3.27
CA SER A 78 -0.09 6.07 -3.50
C SER A 78 -0.60 6.65 -4.81
N VAL A 79 -0.46 5.91 -5.91
CA VAL A 79 -0.90 6.36 -7.23
C VAL A 79 -2.41 6.60 -7.24
N TYR A 80 -3.21 5.69 -6.67
CA TYR A 80 -4.67 5.85 -6.69
C TYR A 80 -5.11 7.05 -5.83
N LEU A 81 -4.50 7.29 -4.68
CA LEU A 81 -4.80 8.48 -3.87
C LEU A 81 -4.40 9.77 -4.58
N VAL A 82 -3.26 9.80 -5.29
CA VAL A 82 -2.88 10.94 -6.14
C VAL A 82 -3.89 11.15 -7.26
N LEU A 83 -4.36 10.08 -7.91
CA LEU A 83 -5.39 10.18 -8.95
C LEU A 83 -6.75 10.64 -8.43
N VAL A 84 -7.09 10.34 -7.16
CA VAL A 84 -8.25 10.94 -6.51
C VAL A 84 -8.02 12.43 -6.25
N TYR A 85 -6.84 12.80 -5.74
CA TYR A 85 -6.49 14.20 -5.50
C TYR A 85 -6.56 15.05 -6.79
N LEU A 86 -6.08 14.50 -7.91
CA LEU A 86 -6.17 15.12 -9.23
C LEU A 86 -7.58 15.08 -9.85
N ASN A 87 -8.59 14.55 -9.15
CA ASN A 87 -9.97 14.38 -9.62
C ASN A 87 -10.15 13.44 -10.82
N TYR A 88 -9.18 12.54 -11.08
CA TYR A 88 -9.25 11.55 -12.15
C TYR A 88 -10.08 10.35 -11.69
N PHE A 89 -9.94 9.97 -10.42
CA PHE A 89 -10.68 8.89 -9.78
C PHE A 89 -11.65 9.43 -8.72
N SER A 90 -12.81 8.78 -8.58
CA SER A 90 -13.67 9.04 -7.43
C SER A 90 -13.07 8.43 -6.16
N PHE A 91 -13.21 9.12 -5.04
CA PHE A 91 -12.68 8.67 -3.77
C PHE A 91 -13.26 7.32 -3.31
N LEU A 92 -14.58 7.12 -3.43
CA LEU A 92 -15.26 5.97 -2.83
C LEU A 92 -14.77 4.60 -3.37
N PRO A 93 -14.65 4.37 -4.70
CA PRO A 93 -14.03 3.16 -5.24
C PRO A 93 -12.59 2.94 -4.76
N VAL A 94 -11.77 4.01 -4.74
CA VAL A 94 -10.38 3.93 -4.30
C VAL A 94 -10.30 3.57 -2.81
N PHE A 95 -11.15 4.19 -1.99
CA PHE A 95 -11.28 3.89 -0.58
C PHE A 95 -11.56 2.39 -0.36
N LEU A 96 -12.53 1.82 -1.08
CA LEU A 96 -12.87 0.40 -1.00
C LEU A 96 -11.70 -0.50 -1.43
N ILE A 97 -11.00 -0.13 -2.50
CA ILE A 97 -9.81 -0.87 -2.97
C ILE A 97 -8.72 -0.90 -1.89
N ILE A 98 -8.38 0.24 -1.29
CA ILE A 98 -7.32 0.32 -0.27
C ILE A 98 -7.78 -0.32 1.05
N LEU A 99 -9.03 -0.14 1.45
CA LEU A 99 -9.66 -0.80 2.59
C LEU A 99 -9.47 -2.32 2.51
N ARG A 100 -9.81 -2.90 1.35
CA ARG A 100 -9.59 -4.33 1.09
C ARG A 100 -8.12 -4.72 1.21
N GLU A 101 -7.18 -3.92 0.69
CA GLU A 101 -5.74 -4.20 0.83
C GLU A 101 -5.29 -4.21 2.29
N ILE A 102 -5.78 -3.29 3.11
CA ILE A 102 -5.52 -3.24 4.55
C ILE A 102 -6.08 -4.51 5.23
N LEU A 103 -7.33 -4.86 4.95
CA LEU A 103 -8.00 -6.04 5.53
C LEU A 103 -7.30 -7.35 5.14
N VAL A 104 -6.99 -7.56 3.86
CA VAL A 104 -6.31 -8.79 3.41
C VAL A 104 -4.89 -8.86 3.98
N SER A 105 -4.19 -7.72 4.09
CA SER A 105 -2.87 -7.67 4.74
C SER A 105 -2.94 -8.05 6.22
N PHE A 106 -3.95 -7.56 6.92
CA PHE A 106 -4.22 -7.93 8.30
C PHE A 106 -4.46 -9.44 8.45
N LEU A 107 -5.37 -10.00 7.67
CA LEU A 107 -5.70 -11.43 7.74
C LEU A 107 -4.49 -12.31 7.43
N ARG A 108 -3.66 -11.93 6.43
CA ARG A 108 -2.43 -12.67 6.09
C ARG A 108 -1.38 -12.63 7.19
N SER A 109 -1.36 -11.60 8.03
CA SER A 109 -0.42 -11.54 9.16
C SER A 109 -0.74 -12.52 10.29
N TRP A 110 -2.01 -12.92 10.42
CA TRP A 110 -2.45 -13.93 11.39
C TRP A 110 -2.35 -15.37 10.86
N PHE A 111 -2.31 -15.55 9.54
CA PHE A 111 -2.25 -16.86 8.89
C PHE A 111 -1.18 -16.94 7.78
N PRO A 112 0.12 -16.72 8.10
CA PRO A 112 1.18 -16.58 7.10
C PRO A 112 1.41 -17.85 6.26
N ASP A 113 1.36 -19.04 6.86
CA ASP A 113 1.82 -20.28 6.22
C ASP A 113 0.77 -20.98 5.34
N LYS A 114 -0.51 -20.60 5.44
CA LYS A 114 -1.61 -21.37 4.81
C LYS A 114 -2.35 -20.61 3.70
N ILE A 115 -1.85 -19.43 3.33
CA ILE A 115 -2.43 -18.57 2.30
C ILE A 115 -1.44 -18.39 1.15
N LYS A 116 -1.34 -19.41 0.29
CA LYS A 116 -0.71 -19.28 -1.04
C LYS A 116 -1.42 -18.18 -1.84
N VAL A 117 -0.64 -17.33 -2.49
CA VAL A 117 -1.15 -16.27 -3.37
C VAL A 117 -1.92 -16.94 -4.51
N SER A 118 -3.22 -16.65 -4.63
CA SER A 118 -4.04 -17.17 -5.72
C SER A 118 -3.60 -16.55 -7.07
N LYS A 119 -3.73 -17.30 -8.17
CA LYS A 119 -3.49 -16.76 -9.53
C LYS A 119 -4.34 -15.50 -9.80
N ILE A 120 -5.55 -15.47 -9.23
CA ILE A 120 -6.49 -14.34 -9.26
C ILE A 120 -5.88 -13.07 -8.64
N ALA A 121 -5.07 -13.19 -7.57
CA ALA A 121 -4.44 -12.04 -6.94
C ALA A 121 -3.37 -11.38 -7.84
N LYS A 122 -2.68 -12.16 -8.70
CA LYS A 122 -1.71 -11.63 -9.67
C LYS A 122 -2.39 -10.92 -10.84
N LEU A 123 -3.50 -11.47 -11.33
CA LEU A 123 -4.29 -10.82 -12.37
C LEU A 123 -4.87 -9.49 -11.87
N LYS A 124 -5.35 -9.46 -10.63
CA LYS A 124 -5.85 -8.23 -10.00
C LYS A 124 -4.79 -7.11 -10.01
N THR A 125 -3.56 -7.39 -9.57
CA THR A 125 -2.52 -6.35 -9.50
C THR A 125 -2.15 -5.84 -10.89
N LEU A 126 -2.06 -6.73 -11.88
CA LEU A 126 -1.84 -6.36 -13.27
C LEU A 126 -2.94 -5.44 -13.79
N PHE A 127 -4.22 -5.79 -13.59
CA PHE A 127 -5.33 -4.93 -13.99
C PHE A 127 -5.30 -3.58 -13.29
N GLN A 128 -5.00 -3.54 -11.98
CA GLN A 128 -4.97 -2.28 -11.22
C GLN A 128 -3.85 -1.34 -11.67
N MET A 129 -2.65 -1.87 -11.90
CA MET A 129 -1.49 -1.07 -12.33
C MET A 129 -1.68 -0.58 -13.77
N SER A 130 -2.10 -1.47 -14.68
CA SER A 130 -2.38 -1.09 -16.08
C SER A 130 -3.51 -0.07 -16.16
N PHE A 131 -4.55 -0.22 -15.35
CA PHE A 131 -5.68 0.71 -15.34
C PHE A 131 -5.28 2.11 -14.87
N ALA A 132 -4.38 2.24 -13.89
CA ALA A 132 -3.89 3.56 -13.47
C ALA A 132 -3.19 4.30 -14.61
N GLY A 133 -2.30 3.61 -15.34
CA GLY A 133 -1.63 4.20 -16.50
C GLY A 133 -2.62 4.55 -17.62
N PHE A 134 -3.54 3.65 -17.93
CA PHE A 134 -4.56 3.89 -18.94
C PHE A 134 -5.49 5.05 -18.59
N ALA A 135 -5.89 5.16 -17.32
CA ALA A 135 -6.72 6.26 -16.84
C ALA A 135 -6.02 7.63 -16.99
N VAL A 136 -4.72 7.69 -16.73
CA VAL A 136 -3.93 8.92 -16.95
C VAL A 136 -3.92 9.29 -18.44
N ILE A 137 -3.69 8.32 -19.33
CA ILE A 137 -3.68 8.56 -20.80
C ILE A 137 -5.05 9.05 -21.27
N LEU A 138 -6.12 8.35 -20.88
CA LEU A 138 -7.49 8.71 -21.23
C LEU A 138 -7.85 10.09 -20.73
N TYR A 139 -7.47 10.45 -19.51
CA TYR A 139 -7.78 11.77 -18.97
C TYR A 139 -7.03 12.88 -19.72
N ILE A 140 -5.79 12.64 -20.17
CA ILE A 140 -5.02 13.61 -20.94
C ILE A 140 -5.68 13.92 -22.29
N HIS A 141 -6.14 12.88 -23.00
CA HIS A 141 -6.63 13.03 -24.39
C HIS A 141 -8.15 13.21 -24.48
N PHE A 142 -8.90 12.62 -23.54
CA PHE A 142 -10.36 12.58 -23.54
C PHE A 142 -10.93 12.83 -22.13
N PRO A 143 -10.82 14.05 -21.59
CA PRO A 143 -11.34 14.38 -20.25
C PRO A 143 -12.84 14.09 -20.07
N SER A 144 -13.61 14.15 -21.16
CA SER A 144 -15.05 13.83 -21.17
C SER A 144 -15.38 12.39 -20.77
N LEU A 145 -14.43 11.46 -20.89
CA LEU A 145 -14.59 10.06 -20.50
C LEU A 145 -14.43 9.81 -19.00
N LYS A 146 -14.35 10.85 -18.17
CA LYS A 146 -14.24 10.74 -16.70
C LYS A 146 -15.28 9.79 -16.08
N TYR A 147 -16.53 9.85 -16.53
CA TYR A 147 -17.58 8.96 -16.04
C TYR A 147 -17.31 7.49 -16.39
N LEU A 148 -16.80 7.22 -17.60
CA LEU A 148 -16.43 5.88 -18.04
C LEU A 148 -15.24 5.34 -17.25
N ILE A 149 -14.20 6.17 -17.02
CA ILE A 149 -13.07 5.82 -16.14
C ILE A 149 -13.58 5.44 -14.76
N ASN A 150 -14.51 6.21 -14.19
CA ASN A 150 -15.08 5.93 -12.88
C ASN A 150 -15.88 4.61 -12.84
N LEU A 151 -16.62 4.29 -13.91
CA LEU A 151 -17.34 3.02 -14.04
C LEU A 151 -16.37 1.84 -14.05
N PHE A 152 -15.28 1.90 -14.83
CA PHE A 152 -14.25 0.87 -14.81
C PHE A 152 -13.57 0.74 -13.45
N LEU A 153 -13.36 1.85 -12.74
CA LEU A 153 -12.81 1.84 -11.40
C LEU A 153 -13.72 1.10 -10.40
N TRP A 154 -15.05 1.26 -10.51
CA TRP A 154 -16.02 0.47 -9.74
C TRP A 154 -15.95 -1.03 -10.06
N ILE A 155 -15.81 -1.40 -11.35
CA ILE A 155 -15.64 -2.79 -11.76
C ILE A 155 -14.37 -3.38 -11.11
N ILE A 156 -13.26 -2.63 -11.13
CA ILE A 156 -12.00 -3.03 -10.48
C ILE A 156 -12.18 -3.16 -8.96
N ALA A 157 -12.91 -2.25 -8.32
CA ALA A 157 -13.21 -2.34 -6.90
C ALA A 157 -13.98 -3.64 -6.59
N ILE A 158 -15.05 -3.94 -7.32
CA ILE A 158 -15.84 -5.17 -7.15
C ILE A 158 -14.95 -6.41 -7.37
N PHE A 159 -14.19 -6.45 -8.46
CA PHE A 159 -13.26 -7.55 -8.74
C PHE A 159 -12.21 -7.74 -7.62
N SER A 160 -11.77 -6.64 -7.02
CA SER A 160 -10.84 -6.67 -5.89
C SER A 160 -11.45 -7.35 -4.66
N TYR A 161 -12.75 -7.20 -4.41
CA TYR A 161 -13.45 -7.88 -3.32
C TYR A 161 -13.73 -9.34 -3.63
N ILE A 162 -14.11 -9.66 -4.87
CA ILE A 162 -14.29 -11.06 -5.31
C ILE A 162 -12.98 -11.84 -5.09
N SER A 163 -11.84 -11.25 -5.47
CA SER A 163 -10.52 -11.88 -5.24
C SER A 163 -10.16 -12.04 -3.76
N ALA A 164 -10.84 -11.34 -2.84
CA ALA A 164 -10.64 -11.44 -1.40
C ALA A 164 -11.46 -12.57 -0.75
N ILE A 165 -12.55 -13.04 -1.38
CA ILE A 165 -13.43 -14.11 -0.86
C ILE A 165 -12.64 -15.35 -0.38
N PRO A 166 -11.66 -15.88 -1.15
CA PRO A 166 -10.90 -17.06 -0.70
C PRO A 166 -10.11 -16.84 0.59
N TYR A 167 -9.72 -15.59 0.89
CA TYR A 167 -9.01 -15.24 2.12
C TYR A 167 -9.97 -15.28 3.31
N PHE A 168 -11.15 -14.67 3.17
CA PHE A 168 -12.19 -14.68 4.21
C PHE A 168 -12.70 -16.10 4.49
N HIS A 169 -12.93 -16.90 3.44
CA HIS A 169 -13.33 -18.29 3.59
C HIS A 169 -12.30 -19.07 4.41
N LYS A 170 -11.00 -19.01 4.07
CA LYS A 170 -9.95 -19.69 4.84
C LYS A 170 -9.88 -19.26 6.31
N VAL A 171 -10.15 -17.99 6.59
CA VAL A 171 -10.18 -17.46 7.96
C VAL A 171 -11.38 -18.02 8.72
N TRP A 172 -12.56 -18.12 8.09
CA TRP A 172 -13.78 -18.64 8.70
C TRP A 172 -13.59 -20.07 9.24
N TYR A 173 -13.00 -20.97 8.44
CA TYR A 173 -12.72 -22.34 8.91
C TYR A 173 -11.69 -22.42 10.05
N LYS A 174 -10.88 -21.38 10.21
CA LYS A 174 -9.84 -21.30 11.25
C LYS A 174 -10.27 -20.50 12.48
N ILE A 175 -11.53 -20.07 12.55
CA ILE A 175 -12.08 -19.35 13.72
C ILE A 175 -11.92 -20.15 15.03
N LYS A 176 -11.90 -21.50 14.98
CA LYS A 176 -11.66 -22.31 16.19
C LYS A 176 -10.25 -22.15 16.76
N GLU A 177 -9.24 -21.91 15.91
CA GLU A 177 -7.86 -21.61 16.31
C GLU A 177 -7.74 -20.21 16.94
N PHE A 178 -8.57 -19.26 16.47
CA PHE A 178 -8.70 -17.93 17.04
C PHE A 178 -9.25 -17.91 18.46
N ARG A 179 -10.15 -18.84 18.80
CA ARG A 179 -10.84 -18.82 20.10
C ARG A 179 -9.86 -18.86 21.29
N LYS A 180 -8.69 -19.48 21.13
CA LYS A 180 -7.62 -19.47 22.15
C LYS A 180 -6.89 -18.13 22.31
N ASN A 181 -6.88 -17.28 21.28
CA ASN A 181 -6.16 -16.00 21.25
C ASN A 181 -7.09 -14.81 20.90
N LEU A 182 -8.38 -14.92 21.24
CA LEU A 182 -9.42 -13.97 20.84
C LEU A 182 -9.08 -12.53 21.25
N LYS A 183 -8.56 -12.36 22.48
CA LYS A 183 -8.13 -11.06 23.01
C LYS A 183 -7.06 -10.41 22.13
N ASN A 184 -6.02 -11.16 21.75
CA ASN A 184 -4.94 -10.65 20.90
C ASN A 184 -5.43 -10.32 19.49
N PHE A 185 -6.41 -11.07 18.97
CA PHE A 185 -7.04 -10.77 17.68
C PHE A 185 -7.76 -9.43 17.69
N PHE A 186 -8.63 -9.20 18.68
CA PHE A 186 -9.33 -7.91 18.81
C PHE A 186 -8.36 -6.75 19.03
N ILE A 187 -7.32 -6.93 19.86
CA ILE A 187 -6.26 -5.92 20.04
C ILE A 187 -5.54 -5.61 18.71
N SER A 188 -5.30 -6.63 17.89
CA SER A 188 -4.70 -6.45 16.57
C SER A 188 -5.67 -5.78 15.59
N LEU A 189 -6.96 -6.09 15.66
CA LEU A 189 -8.00 -5.48 14.82
C LEU A 189 -8.09 -3.97 15.07
N LEU A 190 -8.00 -3.55 16.33
CA LEU A 190 -7.93 -2.14 16.71
C LEU A 190 -6.75 -1.40 16.07
N SER A 191 -5.65 -2.08 15.73
CA SER A 191 -4.53 -1.43 15.01
C SER A 191 -4.88 -1.01 13.58
N LEU A 192 -6.00 -1.49 13.02
CA LEU A 192 -6.52 -1.04 11.73
C LEU A 192 -7.24 0.30 11.80
N ILE A 193 -7.61 0.76 13.00
CA ILE A 193 -8.25 2.08 13.17
C ILE A 193 -7.36 3.19 12.63
N TYR A 194 -6.03 3.06 12.78
CA TYR A 194 -5.08 4.03 12.29
C TYR A 194 -5.10 4.24 10.76
N PRO A 195 -4.80 3.21 9.93
CA PRO A 195 -4.83 3.39 8.47
C PRO A 195 -6.24 3.70 7.95
N LEU A 196 -7.29 3.22 8.62
CA LEU A 196 -8.68 3.57 8.28
C LEU A 196 -8.98 5.04 8.57
N GLY A 197 -8.52 5.55 9.70
CA GLY A 197 -8.62 6.96 10.06
C GLY A 197 -7.99 7.85 8.99
N LEU A 198 -6.74 7.55 8.59
CA LEU A 198 -6.05 8.29 7.51
C LEU A 198 -6.82 8.29 6.20
N LEU A 199 -7.39 7.14 5.81
CA LEU A 199 -8.21 7.02 4.60
C LEU A 199 -9.51 7.83 4.70
N LEU A 200 -10.20 7.77 5.84
CA LEU A 200 -11.44 8.52 6.04
C LEU A 200 -11.19 10.04 6.06
N THR A 201 -10.05 10.45 6.61
CA THR A 201 -9.63 11.85 6.64
C THR A 201 -8.99 12.34 5.34
N PHE A 202 -8.72 11.44 4.39
CA PHE A 202 -8.04 11.80 3.13
C PHE A 202 -8.74 12.94 2.36
N PRO A 203 -10.07 12.90 2.13
CA PRO A 203 -10.77 13.98 1.42
C PRO A 203 -10.68 15.34 2.13
N LEU A 204 -10.41 15.33 3.44
CA LEU A 204 -10.37 16.51 4.30
C LEU A 204 -8.98 17.16 4.38
N ALA A 205 -7.94 16.43 3.97
CA ALA A 205 -6.55 16.83 4.17
C ALA A 205 -6.07 17.94 3.21
N LYS A 206 -6.80 18.22 2.11
CA LYS A 206 -6.45 19.23 1.10
C LYS A 206 -4.97 19.11 0.69
N ASN A 207 -4.17 20.18 0.81
CA ASN A 207 -2.75 20.22 0.43
C ASN A 207 -1.86 19.26 1.24
N LEU A 208 -2.32 18.80 2.41
CA LEU A 208 -1.59 17.84 3.25
C LEU A 208 -1.94 16.39 2.93
N PHE A 209 -2.65 16.11 1.82
CA PHE A 209 -3.01 14.74 1.41
C PHE A 209 -1.78 13.82 1.30
N TRP A 210 -0.61 14.34 0.91
CA TRP A 210 0.62 13.56 0.81
C TRP A 210 0.99 12.92 2.15
N ILE A 211 0.59 13.52 3.27
CA ILE A 211 0.88 12.98 4.61
C ILE A 211 0.14 11.66 4.81
N ASN A 212 -1.11 11.59 4.34
CA ASN A 212 -1.89 10.34 4.39
C ASN A 212 -1.22 9.27 3.51
N VAL A 213 -0.77 9.63 2.32
CA VAL A 213 -0.06 8.71 1.41
C VAL A 213 1.21 8.17 2.04
N VAL A 214 2.08 9.04 2.58
CA VAL A 214 3.34 8.64 3.20
C VAL A 214 3.11 7.82 4.48
N SER A 215 2.15 8.23 5.32
CA SER A 215 1.83 7.52 6.56
C SER A 215 1.22 6.14 6.31
N LEU A 216 0.34 6.01 5.30
CA LEU A 216 -0.17 4.71 4.84
C LEU A 216 0.96 3.84 4.25
N SER A 217 1.90 4.45 3.54
CA SER A 217 3.07 3.74 3.00
C SER A 217 3.91 3.13 4.12
N PHE A 218 4.20 3.90 5.18
CA PHE A 218 4.89 3.38 6.37
C PHE A 218 4.10 2.25 7.06
N PHE A 219 2.78 2.36 7.13
CA PHE A 219 1.93 1.30 7.66
C PHE A 219 2.06 0.00 6.85
N PHE A 220 1.88 0.06 5.51
CA PHE A 220 2.01 -1.12 4.64
C PHE A 220 3.40 -1.71 4.72
N PHE A 221 4.41 -0.86 4.77
CA PHE A 221 5.81 -1.26 4.89
C PHE A 221 6.05 -2.09 6.14
N LYS A 222 5.69 -1.55 7.30
CA LYS A 222 5.82 -2.24 8.58
C LYS A 222 5.03 -3.55 8.60
N ARG A 223 3.75 -3.52 8.23
CA ARG A 223 2.87 -4.71 8.25
C ARG A 223 3.35 -5.81 7.31
N GLY A 224 3.96 -5.44 6.18
CA GLY A 224 4.56 -6.41 5.27
C GLY A 224 5.77 -7.14 5.86
N LEU A 225 6.63 -6.41 6.59
CA LEU A 225 7.79 -6.99 7.26
C LEU A 225 7.43 -7.92 8.42
N VAL A 226 6.27 -7.72 9.06
CA VAL A 226 5.76 -8.59 10.16
C VAL A 226 5.68 -10.07 9.74
N LYS A 227 5.57 -10.37 8.43
CA LYS A 227 5.63 -11.74 7.91
C LYS A 227 6.95 -12.47 8.25
N SER A 228 7.99 -11.76 8.70
CA SER A 228 9.31 -12.29 9.05
C SER A 228 9.71 -12.18 10.53
N SER A 229 8.87 -11.58 11.41
CA SER A 229 9.12 -11.57 12.86
C SER A 229 7.83 -11.37 13.67
N PRO A 230 7.35 -12.37 14.43
CA PRO A 230 5.99 -12.41 14.98
C PRO A 230 5.75 -11.56 16.24
N LYS A 231 6.77 -11.10 16.96
CA LYS A 231 6.59 -10.58 18.34
C LYS A 231 6.33 -9.07 18.48
N TRP A 232 6.68 -8.24 17.49
CA TRP A 232 6.67 -6.77 17.66
C TRP A 232 5.41 -6.03 17.16
N ALA A 233 4.41 -6.76 16.64
CA ALA A 233 3.26 -6.16 15.94
C ALA A 233 2.10 -5.72 16.86
N TYR A 234 2.12 -6.06 18.15
CA TYR A 234 0.93 -6.00 19.00
C TYR A 234 0.90 -4.87 20.05
N GLU A 235 2.03 -4.25 20.38
CA GLU A 235 2.14 -3.44 21.61
C GLU A 235 1.60 -1.99 21.54
N LYS A 236 1.22 -1.45 20.37
CA LYS A 236 1.05 0.01 20.22
C LYS A 236 -0.30 0.48 19.68
N THR A 237 -1.37 -0.19 20.11
CA THR A 237 -2.76 0.11 19.73
C THR A 237 -3.28 1.43 20.34
N TRP A 238 -2.87 1.75 21.57
CA TRP A 238 -3.27 3.00 22.24
C TRP A 238 -2.78 4.24 21.50
N LEU A 239 -1.55 4.19 20.98
CA LEU A 239 -0.96 5.31 20.24
C LEU A 239 -1.70 5.56 18.92
N SER A 240 -2.18 4.50 18.25
CA SER A 240 -3.04 4.65 17.07
C SER A 240 -4.41 5.25 17.40
N LEU A 241 -5.02 4.85 18.53
CA LEU A 241 -6.28 5.43 18.98
C LEU A 241 -6.12 6.92 19.27
N PHE A 242 -5.06 7.28 19.98
CA PHE A 242 -4.73 8.68 20.28
C PHE A 242 -4.53 9.54 19.02
N MET A 243 -3.83 9.02 18.01
CA MET A 243 -3.64 9.72 16.74
C MET A 243 -4.97 9.97 16.01
N VAL A 244 -5.86 8.97 16.00
CA VAL A 244 -7.17 9.09 15.34
C VAL A 244 -8.11 10.00 16.13
N SER A 245 -8.11 9.95 17.46
CA SER A 245 -8.86 10.91 18.26
C SER A 245 -8.40 12.34 18.03
N MET A 246 -7.08 12.57 17.87
CA MET A 246 -6.54 13.89 17.55
C MET A 246 -6.99 14.39 16.17
N LEU A 247 -7.00 13.51 15.15
CA LEU A 247 -7.55 13.85 13.83
C LEU A 247 -9.02 14.27 13.92
N ILE A 248 -9.83 13.50 14.66
CA ILE A 248 -11.27 13.76 14.81
C ILE A 248 -11.48 15.08 15.53
N LEU A 249 -10.78 15.31 16.65
CA LEU A 249 -10.89 16.54 17.43
C LEU A 249 -10.47 17.75 16.60
N GLU A 250 -9.30 17.71 15.95
CA GLU A 250 -8.84 18.82 15.12
C GLU A 250 -9.85 19.13 14.02
N TYR A 251 -10.38 18.11 13.35
CA TYR A 251 -11.40 18.31 12.33
C TYR A 251 -12.70 18.89 12.90
N MET A 252 -13.15 18.45 14.08
CA MET A 252 -14.34 18.98 14.73
C MET A 252 -14.21 20.48 15.00
N TYR A 253 -13.04 20.92 15.47
CA TYR A 253 -12.77 22.32 15.83
C TYR A 253 -12.43 23.21 14.63
N PHE A 254 -11.54 22.77 13.74
CA PHE A 254 -10.99 23.61 12.66
C PHE A 254 -11.60 23.33 11.28
N LYS A 255 -12.48 22.31 11.14
CA LYS A 255 -13.04 21.84 9.85
C LYS A 255 -12.00 21.52 8.78
N SER A 256 -10.77 21.31 9.20
CA SER A 256 -9.59 21.11 8.38
C SER A 256 -8.51 20.46 9.23
N LEU A 257 -7.53 19.85 8.57
CA LEU A 257 -6.43 19.14 9.22
C LEU A 257 -5.14 19.86 8.90
N PHE A 258 -4.46 20.41 9.90
CA PHE A 258 -3.21 21.12 9.73
C PHE A 258 -2.10 20.51 10.59
N PHE A 259 -2.33 20.36 11.88
CA PHE A 259 -1.31 20.01 12.87
C PHE A 259 -1.23 18.50 13.13
N SER A 260 -2.38 17.83 13.28
CA SER A 260 -2.38 16.40 13.64
C SER A 260 -1.73 15.55 12.56
N LEU A 261 -1.85 15.92 11.29
CA LEU A 261 -1.20 15.22 10.17
C LEU A 261 0.34 15.29 10.28
N TRP A 262 0.92 16.45 10.59
CA TRP A 262 2.38 16.53 10.80
C TRP A 262 2.84 15.67 11.97
N LEU A 263 2.11 15.70 13.08
CA LEU A 263 2.39 14.83 14.23
C LEU A 263 2.32 13.34 13.83
N ILE A 264 1.31 12.98 13.05
CA ILE A 264 1.11 11.64 12.50
C ILE A 264 2.29 11.20 11.63
N LEU A 265 2.77 12.10 10.76
CA LEU A 265 3.91 11.84 9.90
C LEU A 265 5.16 11.56 10.72
N ILE A 266 5.46 12.42 11.69
CA ILE A 266 6.64 12.30 12.57
C ILE A 266 6.58 10.96 13.30
N ILE A 267 5.46 10.66 13.96
CA ILE A 267 5.28 9.41 14.70
C ILE A 267 5.43 8.21 13.77
N SER A 268 4.81 8.24 12.59
CA SER A 268 4.90 7.15 11.60
C SER A 268 6.32 6.94 11.11
N PHE A 269 7.05 8.03 10.85
CA PHE A 269 8.43 7.97 10.43
C PHE A 269 9.32 7.30 11.48
N PHE A 270 9.22 7.70 12.75
CA PHE A 270 10.03 7.10 13.82
C PHE A 270 9.62 5.68 14.17
N LYS A 271 8.31 5.43 14.26
CA LYS A 271 7.75 4.15 14.72
C LYS A 271 7.81 3.07 13.65
N ASP A 272 7.48 3.43 12.42
CA ASP A 272 7.23 2.49 11.34
C ASP A 272 8.33 2.60 10.27
N GLY A 273 8.73 3.82 9.86
CA GLY A 273 9.83 4.03 8.91
C GLY A 273 11.20 3.57 9.42
N LEU A 274 11.76 4.25 10.43
CA LEU A 274 13.11 4.02 10.97
C LEU A 274 13.31 2.61 11.52
N LYS A 275 12.29 2.03 12.16
CA LYS A 275 12.37 0.64 12.66
C LYS A 275 12.42 -0.36 11.51
N SER A 276 11.64 -0.13 10.47
CA SER A 276 11.61 -1.01 9.29
C SER A 276 12.92 -0.92 8.51
N LEU A 277 13.47 0.27 8.33
CA LEU A 277 14.79 0.47 7.72
C LEU A 277 15.91 -0.23 8.50
N ARG A 278 15.92 -0.09 9.83
CA ARG A 278 16.88 -0.82 10.70
C ARG A 278 16.74 -2.33 10.57
N PHE A 279 15.50 -2.84 10.49
CA PHE A 279 15.26 -4.26 10.26
C PHE A 279 15.82 -4.70 8.91
N MET A 280 15.53 -3.99 7.82
CA MET A 280 16.05 -4.33 6.50
C MET A 280 17.57 -4.31 6.46
N TRP A 281 18.20 -3.29 7.05
CA TRP A 281 19.65 -3.20 7.11
C TRP A 281 20.26 -4.43 7.79
N ARG A 282 19.64 -4.90 8.88
CA ARG A 282 20.06 -6.13 9.55
C ARG A 282 19.92 -7.35 8.63
N VAL A 283 18.79 -7.51 7.93
CA VAL A 283 18.60 -8.67 7.04
C VAL A 283 19.53 -8.62 5.82
N LEU A 284 19.79 -7.43 5.27
CA LEU A 284 20.72 -7.24 4.14
C LEU A 284 22.18 -7.49 4.51
N ARG A 285 22.59 -7.17 5.75
CA ARG A 285 23.95 -7.44 6.24
C ARG A 285 24.21 -8.93 6.52
N LEU A 286 23.15 -9.72 6.72
CA LEU A 286 23.23 -11.15 7.02
C LEU A 286 23.25 -12.04 5.75
N GLN A 287 23.23 -11.45 4.55
CA GLN A 287 23.30 -12.14 3.25
C GLN A 287 24.57 -11.75 2.50
#